data_AF-A0A448XYR3-F1
#
_entry.id   AF-A0A448XYR3-F1
#
_cell.length_a   1.000
_cell.length_b   1.000
_cell.length_c   1.000
_cell.angle_alpha   90.00
_cell.angle_beta   90.00
_cell.angle_gamma   90.00
#
_symmetry.space_group_name_H-M   'P 1'
#
loop_
_entity.id
_entity.type
_entity.pdbx_description
1 polymer ?
#
loop_
_entity_poly.entity_id
_entity_poly.type
_entity_poly.pdbx_seq_one_letter_code
_entity_poly.pdbx_strand_id
1 'polypeptide(L)'
;MRDSFEYVNNNYGVNACFGRRVLVDGKPGTITKDCGHHIGVNFDHDKPGVIANCHPTWKVEYLGMGKIRKLTKAQERGTRWLEYGDMFESFMDFVYWDMKQQAKGGE
;
A
#
# COMPACT_ATOMS: atom_id res chain seq x y z
N MET A 1 0.94 13.06 -2.61
CA MET A 1 1.41 13.44 -1.26
C MET A 1 2.38 12.36 -0.81
N ARG A 2 3.61 12.70 -0.39
CA ARG A 2 4.45 11.73 0.32
C ARG A 2 3.82 11.53 1.68
N ASP A 3 3.40 10.32 2.00
CA ASP A 3 2.94 9.94 3.34
C ASP A 3 4.03 10.32 4.34
N SER A 4 3.79 11.36 5.16
CA SER A 4 4.78 11.86 6.10
C SER A 4 4.60 11.15 7.43
N PHE A 5 5.46 10.18 7.70
CA PHE A 5 5.53 9.45 8.98
C PHE A 5 6.00 10.33 10.15
N GLU A 6 5.87 11.66 10.05
CA GLU A 6 6.27 12.64 11.07
C GLU A 6 5.63 12.35 12.42
N TYR A 7 4.33 12.10 12.46
CA TYR A 7 3.66 11.78 13.72
C TYR A 7 4.27 10.52 14.36
N VAL A 8 4.40 9.44 13.59
CA VAL A 8 4.97 8.17 14.06
C VAL A 8 6.41 8.36 14.56
N ASN A 9 7.24 9.07 13.79
CA ASN A 9 8.64 9.28 14.12
C ASN A 9 8.80 10.16 15.35
N ASN A 10 8.03 11.25 15.46
CA ASN A 10 8.10 12.17 16.60
C ASN A 10 7.51 11.54 17.88
N ASN A 11 6.39 10.82 17.77
CA ASN A 11 5.69 10.27 18.93
C ASN A 11 6.37 9.02 19.49
N TYR A 12 6.91 8.15 18.62
CA TYR A 12 7.50 6.87 19.03
C TYR A 12 9.04 6.85 18.97
N GLY A 13 9.69 7.89 18.47
CA GLY A 13 11.15 7.96 18.34
C GLY A 13 11.73 6.94 17.34
N VAL A 14 10.94 6.54 16.35
CA VAL A 14 11.32 5.55 15.33
C VAL A 14 11.77 6.23 14.03
N ASN A 15 12.34 5.44 13.13
CA ASN A 15 12.72 5.88 11.79
C ASN A 15 11.80 5.19 10.77
N ALA A 16 10.51 5.47 10.79
CA ALA A 16 9.56 5.01 9.78
C ALA A 16 9.63 5.90 8.54
N CYS A 17 9.71 5.30 7.35
CA CYS A 17 9.57 6.01 6.09
C CYS A 17 9.06 5.08 5.00
N PHE A 18 8.46 5.67 3.95
CA PHE A 18 7.94 4.94 2.81
C PHE A 18 9.07 4.17 2.10
N GLY A 19 8.86 2.87 1.89
CA GLY A 19 9.83 1.97 1.27
C GLY A 19 10.87 1.37 2.22
N ARG A 20 10.86 1.71 3.52
CA ARG A 20 11.76 1.07 4.49
C ARG A 20 11.35 -0.38 4.75
N ARG A 21 12.35 -1.25 4.83
CA ARG A 21 12.20 -2.65 5.22
C ARG A 21 12.02 -2.75 6.73
N VAL A 22 11.15 -3.66 7.13
CA VAL A 22 10.91 -4.00 8.53
C VAL A 22 10.79 -5.51 8.71
N LEU A 23 11.08 -5.95 9.92
CA LEU A 23 10.75 -7.28 10.39
C LEU A 23 9.82 -7.11 11.60
N VAL A 24 8.57 -7.57 11.46
CA VAL A 24 7.54 -7.45 12.50
C VAL A 24 7.26 -8.84 13.03
N ASP A 25 7.61 -9.10 14.29
CA ASP A 25 7.43 -10.42 14.92
C ASP A 25 8.00 -11.58 14.06
N GLY A 26 9.22 -11.40 13.54
CA GLY A 26 9.85 -12.39 12.65
C GLY A 26 9.43 -12.32 11.18
N LYS A 27 8.40 -11.54 10.83
CA LYS A 27 7.85 -11.50 9.46
C LYS A 27 8.42 -10.32 8.66
N PRO A 28 9.09 -10.56 7.53
CA PRO A 28 9.67 -9.51 6.71
C PRO A 28 8.62 -8.77 5.87
N GLY A 29 8.75 -7.45 5.77
CA GLY A 29 7.86 -6.62 4.97
C GLY A 29 8.45 -5.23 4.64
N THR A 30 7.69 -4.44 3.90
CA THR A 30 8.04 -3.07 3.52
C THR A 30 6.96 -2.10 3.98
N ILE A 31 7.36 -0.98 4.59
CA ILE A 31 6.46 0.13 4.90
C ILE A 31 6.00 0.76 3.59
N THR A 32 4.69 0.81 3.37
CA THR A 32 4.08 1.26 2.11
C THR A 32 2.93 2.23 2.30
N LYS A 33 2.57 2.56 3.55
CA LYS A 33 1.53 3.55 3.85
C LYS A 33 1.71 4.11 5.25
N ASP A 34 1.41 5.39 5.44
CA ASP A 34 1.20 5.96 6.78
C ASP A 34 -0.24 5.70 7.24
N CYS A 35 -0.38 5.08 8.41
CA CYS A 35 -1.67 4.73 9.01
C CYS A 35 -1.87 5.46 10.36
N GLY A 36 -1.27 6.64 10.53
CA GLY A 36 -1.42 7.48 11.72
C GLY A 36 -0.63 6.92 12.90
N HIS A 37 -1.28 6.24 13.84
CA HIS A 37 -0.58 5.62 14.97
C HIS A 37 0.15 4.31 14.60
N HIS A 38 0.01 3.84 13.37
CA HIS A 38 0.55 2.58 12.88
C HIS A 38 1.37 2.81 11.62
N ILE A 39 2.33 1.91 11.38
CA ILE A 39 2.99 1.79 10.08
C ILE A 39 2.22 0.78 9.21
N GLY A 40 1.87 1.17 7.99
CA GLY A 40 1.26 0.28 7.01
C GLY A 40 2.32 -0.56 6.33
N VAL A 41 2.36 -1.87 6.63
CA VAL A 41 3.36 -2.80 6.12
C VAL A 41 2.73 -3.73 5.08
N ASN A 42 3.38 -3.88 3.93
CA ASN A 42 3.10 -4.97 2.99
C ASN A 42 4.10 -6.10 3.27
N PHE A 43 3.64 -7.21 3.83
CA PHE A 43 4.51 -8.36 4.13
C PHE A 43 4.86 -9.15 2.88
N ASP A 44 6.05 -9.73 2.84
CA ASP A 44 6.56 -10.41 1.64
C ASP A 44 5.70 -11.62 1.23
N HIS A 45 5.03 -12.28 2.17
CA HIS A 45 4.12 -13.39 1.89
C HIS A 45 2.76 -12.94 1.35
N ASP A 46 2.40 -11.66 1.53
CA ASP A 46 1.14 -11.12 1.02
C ASP A 46 1.24 -10.69 -0.45
N LYS A 47 0.08 -10.54 -1.09
CA LYS A 47 -0.01 -9.90 -2.40
C LYS A 47 0.46 -8.44 -2.31
N PRO A 48 1.02 -7.87 -3.39
CA PRO A 48 1.29 -6.43 -3.46
C PRO A 48 0.02 -5.63 -3.12
N GLY A 49 0.18 -4.49 -2.44
CA GLY A 49 -0.93 -3.61 -2.08
C GLY A 49 -1.76 -4.02 -0.85
N VAL A 50 -1.57 -5.22 -0.30
CA VAL A 50 -2.15 -5.59 1.00
C VAL A 50 -1.43 -4.85 2.11
N ILE A 51 -2.15 -4.05 2.89
CA ILE A 51 -1.57 -3.25 3.99
C ILE A 51 -2.01 -3.82 5.32
N ALA A 52 -1.04 -4.26 6.12
CA ALA A 52 -1.24 -4.60 7.52
C ALA A 52 -0.84 -3.41 8.41
N ASN A 53 -1.70 -3.04 9.34
CA ASN A 53 -1.39 -2.00 10.33
C ASN A 53 -0.54 -2.62 11.45
N CYS A 54 0.71 -2.19 11.56
CA CYS A 54 1.62 -2.65 12.61
C CYS A 54 1.94 -1.51 13.58
N HIS A 55 1.93 -1.80 14.88
CA HIS A 55 2.31 -0.80 15.89
C HIS A 55 3.81 -0.48 15.73
N PRO A 56 4.24 0.79 15.70
CA PRO A 56 5.60 1.16 15.32
C PRO A 56 6.70 0.61 16.23
N THR A 57 6.38 0.29 17.49
CA THR A 57 7.36 -0.18 18.48
C THR A 57 7.18 -1.64 18.89
N TRP A 58 6.10 -2.32 18.47
CA TRP A 58 5.81 -3.67 18.96
C TRP A 58 6.50 -4.72 18.10
N LYS A 59 7.63 -5.25 18.59
CA LYS A 59 8.46 -6.25 17.89
C LYS A 59 8.79 -5.87 16.45
N VAL A 60 9.07 -4.58 16.22
CA VAL A 60 9.45 -4.04 14.92
C VAL A 60 10.94 -3.80 14.90
N GLU A 61 11.62 -4.40 13.94
CA GLU A 61 12.99 -4.07 13.59
C GLU A 61 12.98 -3.24 12.30
N TYR A 62 13.54 -2.03 12.38
CA TYR A 62 13.67 -1.14 11.23
C TYR A 62 15.00 -1.41 10.52
N LEU A 63 14.93 -1.72 9.24
CA LEU A 63 16.08 -2.10 8.42
C LEU A 63 16.39 -1.00 7.37
N GLY A 64 17.13 -1.36 6.33
CA GLY A 64 17.43 -0.49 5.20
C GLY A 64 16.24 -0.21 4.28
N MET A 65 16.53 0.42 3.14
CA MET A 65 15.51 0.67 2.11
C MET A 65 15.26 -0.58 1.28
N GLY A 66 14.00 -0.78 0.90
CA GLY A 66 13.54 -1.92 0.10
C GLY A 66 12.85 -1.51 -1.18
N LYS A 67 12.62 -2.51 -2.04
CA LYS A 67 11.80 -2.33 -3.24
C LYS A 67 10.33 -2.46 -2.87
N ILE A 68 9.53 -1.49 -3.32
CA ILE A 68 8.08 -1.54 -3.18
C ILE A 68 7.52 -2.40 -4.31
N ARG A 69 6.67 -3.36 -3.94
CA ARG A 69 5.98 -4.22 -4.90
C ARG A 69 4.75 -3.48 -5.41
N LYS A 70 4.75 -3.17 -6.70
CA LYS A 70 3.60 -2.56 -7.38
C LYS A 70 2.61 -3.64 -7.78
N LEU A 71 1.33 -3.29 -7.76
CA LEU A 71 0.28 -4.12 -8.34
C LEU A 71 0.50 -4.23 -9.86
N THR A 72 0.13 -5.37 -10.44
CA THR A 72 0.07 -5.48 -11.91
C THR A 72 -1.16 -4.71 -12.42
N LYS A 73 -1.16 -4.32 -13.70
CA LYS A 73 -2.32 -3.63 -14.31
C LYS A 73 -3.63 -4.41 -14.16
N ALA A 74 -3.57 -5.74 -14.23
CA ALA A 74 -4.73 -6.59 -14.01
C ALA A 74 -5.21 -6.56 -12.55
N GLN A 75 -4.28 -6.57 -11.58
CA GLN A 75 -4.62 -6.47 -10.16
C GLN A 75 -5.19 -5.08 -9.80
N GLU A 76 -4.59 -4.00 -10.31
CA GLU A 76 -5.11 -2.64 -10.14
C GLU A 76 -6.55 -2.52 -10.67
N ARG A 77 -6.82 -3.10 -11.85
CA ARG A 77 -8.17 -3.15 -12.42
C ARG A 77 -9.12 -3.99 -11.58
N GLY A 78 -8.66 -5.14 -11.08
CA GLY A 78 -9.44 -5.98 -10.18
C GLY A 78 -9.86 -5.24 -8.90
N THR A 79 -8.94 -4.48 -8.28
CA THR A 79 -9.28 -3.62 -7.13
C THR A 79 -10.36 -2.60 -7.49
N ARG A 80 -10.23 -1.90 -8.62
CA ARG A 80 -11.26 -0.94 -9.07
C ARG A 80 -12.59 -1.61 -9.42
N TRP A 81 -12.58 -2.83 -9.94
CA TRP A 81 -13.82 -3.59 -10.17
C TRP A 81 -14.54 -3.90 -8.85
N LEU A 82 -13.81 -4.25 -7.79
CA LEU A 82 -14.41 -4.45 -6.47
C LEU A 82 -14.96 -3.15 -5.86
N GLU A 83 -14.39 -1.99 -6.21
CA GLU A 83 -14.86 -0.69 -5.72
C GLU A 83 -16.05 -0.12 -6.49
N TYR A 84 -16.04 -0.22 -7.83
CA TYR A 84 -17.01 0.46 -8.71
C TYR A 84 -17.84 -0.50 -9.57
N GLY A 85 -17.56 -1.80 -9.54
CA GLY A 85 -18.15 -2.78 -10.46
C GLY A 85 -19.67 -2.88 -10.38
N ASP A 86 -20.23 -2.66 -9.19
CA ASP A 86 -21.68 -2.66 -8.95
C ASP A 86 -22.43 -1.56 -9.72
N MET A 87 -21.71 -0.59 -10.29
CA MET A 87 -22.28 0.48 -11.14
C MET A 87 -22.44 0.06 -12.61
N PHE A 88 -22.02 -1.15 -13.00
CA PHE A 88 -21.98 -1.61 -14.39
C PHE A 88 -22.76 -2.91 -14.57
N GLU A 89 -23.41 -3.06 -15.73
CA GLU A 89 -24.16 -4.28 -16.06
C GLU A 89 -23.24 -5.48 -16.32
N SER A 90 -22.01 -5.23 -16.75
CA SER A 90 -21.02 -6.27 -17.00
C SER A 90 -19.58 -5.80 -16.71
N PHE A 91 -18.69 -6.76 -16.50
CA PHE A 91 -17.25 -6.49 -16.38
C PHE A 91 -16.70 -5.77 -17.62
N MET A 92 -17.22 -6.06 -18.81
CA MET A 92 -16.74 -5.45 -20.05
C MET A 92 -17.08 -3.95 -20.12
N ASP A 93 -18.29 -3.57 -19.69
CA ASP A 93 -18.70 -2.16 -19.65
C ASP A 93 -17.80 -1.36 -18.71
N PHE A 94 -17.49 -1.94 -17.56
CA PHE A 94 -16.49 -1.40 -16.65
C PHE A 94 -15.11 -1.28 -17.30
N VAL A 95 -14.61 -2.31 -18.00
CA VAL A 95 -13.29 -2.25 -18.65
C VAL A 95 -13.23 -1.10 -19.66
N TYR A 96 -14.26 -0.92 -20.49
CA TYR A 96 -14.30 0.18 -21.45
C TYR A 96 -14.29 1.55 -20.77
N TRP A 97 -15.04 1.70 -19.68
CA TRP A 97 -15.04 2.93 -18.88
C TRP A 97 -13.67 3.16 -18.22
N ASP A 98 -13.10 2.16 -17.55
CA ASP A 98 -11.81 2.23 -16.86
C ASP A 98 -10.67 2.62 -17.82
N MET A 99 -10.67 2.07 -19.03
CA MET A 99 -9.72 2.44 -20.08
C MET A 99 -9.84 3.91 -20.50
N LYS A 100 -11.07 4.44 -20.63
CA LYS A 100 -11.30 5.86 -20.94
C LYS A 100 -10.83 6.77 -19.81
N GLN A 101 -10.99 6.38 -18.55
CA GLN A 101 -10.53 7.16 -17.39
C GLN A 101 -9.00 7.22 -17.33
N GLN A 102 -8.31 6.11 -17.60
CA GLN A 102 -6.84 6.06 -17.63
C GLN A 102 -6.26 6.94 -18.76
N ALA A 103 -6.93 7.05 -19.90
CA ALA A 103 -6.50 7.88 -21.03
C ALA A 103 -6.65 9.39 -20.76
N LYS A 104 -7.59 9.80 -19.90
CA LYS A 104 -7.83 11.20 -19.53
C LYS A 104 -6.95 11.71 -18.39
N GLY A 105 -6.39 10.82 -17.57
CA GLY A 105 -5.53 11.17 -16.43
C GLY A 105 -4.03 11.29 -16.76
N GLY A 106 -3.67 11.37 -18.04
CA GLY A 106 -2.30 11.44 -18.53
C GLY A 106 -1.85 12.83 -19.01
N GLU A 107 -2.62 13.88 -18.73
CA GLU A 107 -2.26 15.30 -18.94
C GLU A 107 -1.75 15.94 -17.65
#